data_AF-A0A6S6UHD7-F1
#
_entry.id   AF-A0A6S6UHD7-F1
#
_cell.length_a   1.000
_cell.length_b   1.000
_cell.length_c   1.000
_cell.angle_alpha   90.00
_cell.angle_beta   90.00
_cell.angle_gamma   90.00
#
_symmetry.space_group_name_H-M   'P 1'
#
loop_
_entity.id
_entity.type
_entity.pdbx_description
1 polymer ?
#
loop_
_entity_poly.entity_id
_entity_poly.type
_entity_poly.pdbx_seq_one_letter_code
_entity_poly.pdbx_strand_id
1 'polypeptide(L)'
;RSTEVIESTFDQSEKLCVCVAFSGDSFLSNKSQFTKLHQLGVKFPKERYIYKEWDDDDECYLNYMFFTIEKSELRKFLFGKMANELGIQPSYWFDLYIYDPELEVLAHPYDDRGMDLAGSNKVVLSRIYKQFNNWLLNYDLSSMNKWFDNF
;
A
#
# COMPACT_ATOMS: atom_id res chain seq x y z
N ARG A 1 0.19 7.11 -11.58
CA ARG A 1 1.59 7.53 -11.23
C ARG A 1 2.12 6.72 -10.06
N SER A 2 1.31 6.48 -9.02
CA SER A 2 1.65 5.69 -7.84
C SER A 2 2.22 4.30 -8.14
N THR A 3 1.70 3.60 -9.16
CA THR A 3 2.22 2.28 -9.57
C THR A 3 3.68 2.32 -10.01
N GLU A 4 4.12 3.39 -10.68
CA GLU A 4 5.51 3.51 -11.16
C GLU A 4 6.48 3.73 -10.00
N VAL A 5 6.07 4.51 -8.99
CA VAL A 5 6.84 4.72 -7.76
C VAL A 5 6.99 3.40 -7.00
N ILE A 6 5.93 2.61 -6.89
CA ILE A 6 5.94 1.31 -6.20
C ILE A 6 6.86 0.32 -6.93
N GLU A 7 6.72 0.18 -8.24
CA GLU A 7 7.57 -0.71 -9.04
C GLU A 7 9.04 -0.30 -8.97
N SER A 8 9.34 1.01 -8.96
CA SER A 8 10.70 1.52 -8.79
C SER A 8 11.24 1.34 -7.37
N THR A 9 10.38 1.35 -6.35
CA THR A 9 10.77 1.18 -4.95
C THR A 9 11.16 -0.26 -4.67
N PHE A 10 10.34 -1.20 -5.12
CA PHE A 10 10.49 -2.64 -4.88
C PHE A 10 11.08 -3.37 -6.12
N ASP A 11 11.92 -2.69 -6.89
CA ASP A 11 12.46 -3.20 -8.15
C ASP A 11 13.29 -4.48 -7.94
N GLN A 12 14.04 -4.53 -6.83
CA GLN A 12 14.86 -5.69 -6.44
C GLN A 12 14.14 -6.70 -5.53
N SER A 13 12.92 -6.41 -5.08
CA SER A 13 12.17 -7.32 -4.20
C SER A 13 11.56 -8.47 -5.00
N GLU A 14 11.71 -9.70 -4.51
CA GLU A 14 11.02 -10.87 -5.06
C GLU A 14 9.68 -11.11 -4.36
N LYS A 15 9.66 -10.93 -3.04
CA LYS A 15 8.50 -11.11 -2.17
C LYS A 15 8.21 -9.84 -1.40
N LEU A 16 6.94 -9.65 -1.06
CA LEU A 16 6.48 -8.47 -0.32
C LEU A 16 5.52 -8.91 0.78
N CYS A 17 5.65 -8.30 1.95
CA CYS A 17 4.63 -8.33 2.98
C CYS A 17 3.54 -7.32 2.60
N VAL A 18 2.29 -7.76 2.61
CA VAL A 18 1.12 -6.93 2.34
C VAL A 18 0.23 -6.93 3.57
N CYS A 19 -0.24 -5.74 3.94
CA CYS A 19 -1.36 -5.58 4.86
C CYS A 19 -2.57 -5.05 4.09
N VAL A 20 -3.70 -5.71 4.28
CA VAL A 20 -5.01 -5.20 3.87
C VAL A 20 -5.76 -4.80 5.13
N ALA A 21 -6.05 -3.50 5.27
CA ALA A 21 -6.75 -2.95 6.42
C ALA A 21 -8.18 -2.53 6.07
N PHE A 22 -9.12 -2.79 6.97
CA PHE A 22 -10.54 -2.49 6.75
C PHE A 22 -11.33 -2.39 8.05
N SER A 23 -12.30 -1.48 8.07
CA SER A 23 -13.25 -1.33 9.17
C SER A 23 -14.34 -2.40 9.14
N GLY A 24 -14.84 -2.77 10.33
CA GLY A 24 -16.01 -3.62 10.52
C GLY A 24 -15.82 -4.74 11.55
N ASP A 25 -16.94 -5.29 12.01
CA ASP A 25 -16.92 -6.24 13.13
C ASP A 25 -16.29 -7.59 12.78
N SER A 26 -16.29 -7.97 11.50
CA SER A 26 -15.80 -9.27 11.05
C SER A 26 -15.39 -9.30 9.57
N PHE A 27 -14.73 -10.38 9.15
CA PHE A 27 -14.52 -10.66 7.72
C PHE A 27 -15.84 -10.80 6.94
N LEU A 28 -16.89 -11.29 7.60
CA LEU A 28 -18.18 -11.55 6.97
C LEU A 28 -18.92 -10.26 6.60
N SER A 29 -18.78 -9.19 7.40
CA SER A 29 -19.36 -7.88 7.07
C SER A 29 -18.76 -7.33 5.78
N ASN A 30 -17.52 -7.72 5.44
CA ASN A 30 -16.81 -7.27 4.26
C ASN A 30 -16.72 -8.32 3.15
N LYS A 31 -17.56 -9.37 3.18
CA LYS A 31 -17.56 -10.47 2.20
C LYS A 31 -17.67 -9.97 0.75
N SER A 32 -18.44 -8.91 0.50
CA SER A 32 -18.59 -8.31 -0.83
C SER A 32 -17.25 -7.79 -1.36
N GLN A 33 -16.44 -7.15 -0.53
CA GLN A 33 -15.11 -6.62 -0.92
C GLN A 33 -14.11 -7.75 -1.15
N PHE A 34 -14.08 -8.76 -0.27
CA PHE A 34 -13.26 -9.96 -0.50
C PHE A 34 -13.63 -10.71 -1.78
N THR A 35 -14.91 -10.68 -2.17
CA THR A 35 -15.37 -11.24 -3.44
C THR A 35 -14.80 -10.47 -4.63
N LYS A 36 -14.72 -9.14 -4.55
CA LYS A 36 -14.10 -8.31 -5.60
C LYS A 36 -12.59 -8.55 -5.71
N LEU A 37 -11.89 -8.71 -4.58
CA LEU A 37 -10.49 -9.13 -4.57
C LEU A 37 -10.31 -10.50 -5.24
N HIS A 38 -11.20 -11.46 -4.96
CA HIS A 38 -11.18 -12.74 -5.65
C HIS A 38 -11.45 -12.61 -7.17
N GLN A 39 -12.35 -11.72 -7.60
CA GLN A 39 -12.60 -11.43 -9.02
C GLN A 39 -11.39 -10.79 -9.73
N LEU A 40 -10.56 -10.04 -8.99
CA LEU A 40 -9.25 -9.54 -9.44
C LEU A 40 -8.18 -10.64 -9.52
N GLY A 41 -8.51 -11.87 -9.13
CA GLY A 41 -7.58 -12.99 -9.09
C GLY A 41 -6.62 -12.95 -7.89
N VAL A 42 -6.92 -12.13 -6.87
CA VAL A 42 -6.17 -12.13 -5.61
C VAL A 42 -6.44 -13.43 -4.87
N LYS A 43 -5.37 -14.11 -4.48
CA LYS A 43 -5.42 -15.30 -3.65
C LYS A 43 -4.81 -14.99 -2.29
N PHE A 44 -5.61 -15.10 -1.24
CA PHE A 44 -5.11 -14.95 0.12
C PHE A 44 -4.40 -16.23 0.56
N PRO A 45 -3.15 -16.15 1.01
CA PRO A 45 -2.45 -17.31 1.52
C PRO A 45 -3.09 -17.84 2.81
N LYS A 46 -2.87 -19.14 3.06
CA LYS A 46 -3.32 -19.78 4.31
C LYS A 46 -2.59 -19.20 5.51
N GLU A 47 -1.28 -19.02 5.37
CA GLU A 47 -0.43 -18.34 6.35
C GLU A 47 -0.65 -16.84 6.26
N ARG A 48 -1.28 -16.30 7.31
CA ARG A 48 -1.58 -14.88 7.47
C ARG A 48 -1.73 -14.56 8.94
N TYR A 49 -1.37 -13.35 9.33
CA TYR A 49 -1.61 -12.82 10.65
C TYR A 49 -2.76 -11.82 10.62
N ILE A 50 -3.62 -11.85 11.64
CA ILE A 50 -4.76 -10.95 11.75
C ILE A 50 -4.64 -10.22 13.08
N TYR A 51 -4.64 -8.89 12.99
CA TYR A 51 -4.73 -7.99 14.14
C TYR A 51 -6.05 -7.23 14.07
N LYS A 52 -6.63 -6.95 15.23
CA LYS A 52 -7.90 -6.24 15.35
C LYS A 52 -7.80 -5.29 16.54
N GLU A 53 -8.16 -4.04 16.32
CA GLU A 53 -8.22 -3.01 17.37
C GLU A 53 -9.53 -2.23 17.27
N TRP A 54 -9.92 -1.63 18.38
CA TRP A 54 -11.07 -0.72 18.43
C TRP A 54 -10.56 0.69 18.16
N ASP A 55 -11.23 1.38 17.24
CA ASP A 55 -11.00 2.79 16.94
C ASP A 55 -12.09 3.61 17.63
N ASP A 56 -11.67 4.44 18.58
CA ASP A 56 -12.58 5.30 19.34
C ASP A 56 -13.14 6.46 18.50
N ASP A 57 -12.38 6.95 17.51
CA ASP A 57 -12.80 8.09 16.68
C ASP A 57 -13.85 7.65 15.65
N ASP A 58 -13.66 6.48 15.05
CA ASP A 58 -14.60 5.90 14.07
C ASP A 58 -15.68 5.00 14.70
N GLU A 59 -15.66 4.82 16.03
CA GLU A 59 -16.53 3.93 16.82
C GLU A 59 -16.69 2.54 16.19
N CYS A 60 -15.60 1.98 15.67
CA CYS A 60 -15.63 0.72 14.95
C CYS A 60 -14.36 -0.11 15.18
N TYR A 61 -14.40 -1.38 14.77
CA TYR A 61 -13.19 -2.18 14.75
C TYR A 61 -12.41 -2.00 13.45
N LEU A 62 -11.11 -1.73 13.57
CA LEU A 62 -10.14 -1.82 12.49
C LEU A 62 -9.52 -3.21 12.48
N ASN A 63 -9.48 -3.83 11.30
CA ASN A 63 -8.89 -5.14 11.08
C ASN A 63 -7.72 -5.00 10.14
N TYR A 64 -6.63 -5.68 10.45
CA TYR A 64 -5.42 -5.70 9.65
C TYR A 64 -5.08 -7.15 9.32
N MET A 65 -5.06 -7.48 8.03
CA MET A 65 -4.64 -8.80 7.55
C MET A 65 -3.27 -8.72 6.91
N PHE A 66 -2.27 -9.31 7.55
CA PHE A 66 -0.88 -9.35 7.08
C PHE A 66 -0.56 -10.70 6.44
N PHE A 67 0.08 -10.68 5.29
CA PHE A 67 0.52 -11.88 4.59
C PHE A 67 1.61 -11.57 3.57
N THR A 68 2.35 -12.59 3.13
CA THR A 68 3.39 -12.44 2.11
C THR A 68 2.88 -12.88 0.74
N ILE A 69 3.26 -12.13 -0.30
CA ILE A 69 2.99 -12.44 -1.70
C ILE A 69 4.28 -12.43 -2.53
N GLU A 70 4.26 -13.11 -3.68
CA GLU A 70 5.23 -12.85 -4.76
C GLU A 70 4.97 -11.46 -5.34
N LYS A 71 6.01 -10.69 -5.67
CA LYS A 71 5.86 -9.33 -6.23
C LYS A 71 4.99 -9.30 -7.48
N SER A 72 5.02 -10.36 -8.30
CA SER A 72 4.19 -10.50 -9.50
C SER A 72 2.68 -10.44 -9.22
N GLU A 73 2.25 -10.74 -8.00
CA GLU A 73 0.85 -10.67 -7.58
C GLU A 73 0.41 -9.26 -7.17
N LEU A 74 1.35 -8.36 -6.87
CA LEU A 74 1.08 -7.01 -6.36
C LEU A 74 0.18 -6.20 -7.29
N ARG A 75 0.37 -6.35 -8.61
CA ARG A 75 -0.40 -5.61 -9.62
C ARG A 75 -1.91 -5.83 -9.51
N LYS A 76 -2.36 -6.98 -8.98
CA LYS A 76 -3.78 -7.30 -8.79
C LYS A 76 -4.41 -6.44 -7.69
N PHE A 77 -3.66 -6.22 -6.61
CA PHE A 77 -4.06 -5.33 -5.52
C PHE A 77 -4.09 -3.89 -6.01
N LEU A 78 -2.99 -3.42 -6.63
CA LEU A 78 -2.90 -2.06 -7.13
C LEU A 78 -4.00 -1.73 -8.13
N PHE A 79 -4.28 -2.61 -9.09
CA PHE A 79 -5.37 -2.39 -10.04
C PHE A 79 -6.71 -2.18 -9.32
N GLY A 80 -7.04 -3.02 -8.34
CA GLY A 80 -8.29 -2.92 -7.59
C GLY A 80 -8.42 -1.65 -6.75
N LYS A 81 -7.33 -1.19 -6.13
CA LYS A 81 -7.28 0.06 -5.36
C LYS A 81 -7.46 1.27 -6.28
N MET A 82 -6.71 1.34 -7.37
CA MET A 82 -6.78 2.44 -8.35
C MET A 82 -8.14 2.49 -9.07
N ALA A 83 -8.70 1.31 -9.39
CA ALA A 83 -10.01 1.21 -10.03
C ALA A 83 -11.14 1.77 -9.16
N ASN A 84 -10.99 1.79 -7.83
CA ASN A 84 -12.02 2.28 -6.91
C ASN A 84 -12.32 3.76 -7.13
N GLU A 85 -11.26 4.57 -7.25
CA GLU A 85 -11.35 6.02 -7.49
C GLU A 85 -11.94 6.37 -8.85
N LEU A 86 -11.68 5.52 -9.85
CA LEU A 86 -12.19 5.70 -11.21
C LEU A 86 -13.61 5.14 -11.40
N GLY A 87 -14.21 4.55 -10.36
CA GLY A 87 -15.52 3.89 -10.46
C GLY A 87 -15.52 2.62 -11.32
N ILE A 88 -14.34 2.04 -11.59
CA ILE A 88 -14.14 0.84 -12.39
C ILE A 88 -14.33 -0.39 -11.49
N GLN A 89 -14.89 -1.48 -12.04
CA GLN A 89 -15.08 -2.76 -11.33
C GLN A 89 -14.33 -3.90 -12.03
N PRO A 90 -13.86 -4.93 -11.28
CA PRO A 90 -13.92 -5.04 -9.82
C PRO A 90 -12.92 -4.10 -9.11
N SER A 91 -13.35 -3.47 -8.01
CA SER A 91 -12.52 -2.61 -7.15
C SER A 91 -12.89 -2.71 -5.69
N TYR A 92 -11.93 -2.49 -4.79
CA TYR A 92 -12.14 -2.61 -3.34
C TYR A 92 -11.68 -1.33 -2.65
N TRP A 93 -12.26 -1.04 -1.48
CA TRP A 93 -11.96 0.19 -0.73
C TRP A 93 -10.93 0.00 0.39
N PHE A 94 -10.61 -1.25 0.74
CA PHE A 94 -9.62 -1.55 1.78
C PHE A 94 -8.31 -0.79 1.59
N ASP A 95 -7.67 -0.44 2.69
CA ASP A 95 -6.35 0.13 2.68
C ASP A 95 -5.30 -0.93 2.43
N LEU A 96 -4.27 -0.51 1.70
CA LEU A 96 -3.21 -1.38 1.22
C LEU A 96 -1.89 -0.83 1.72
N TYR A 97 -1.17 -1.64 2.48
CA TYR A 97 0.21 -1.37 2.87
C TYR A 97 1.09 -2.46 2.28
N ILE A 98 2.22 -2.05 1.71
CA ILE A 98 3.17 -2.93 1.03
C ILE A 98 4.52 -2.70 1.69
N TYR A 99 5.16 -3.74 2.18
CA TYR A 99 6.39 -3.65 2.94
C TYR A 99 7.37 -4.71 2.48
N ASP A 100 8.64 -4.31 2.33
CA ASP A 100 9.76 -5.23 2.21
C ASP A 100 10.61 -5.12 3.49
N PRO A 101 10.62 -6.15 4.36
CA PRO A 101 11.40 -6.16 5.59
C PRO A 101 12.90 -6.01 5.39
N GLU A 102 13.45 -6.54 4.30
CA GLU A 102 14.89 -6.46 4.02
C GLU A 102 15.25 -5.09 3.45
N LEU A 103 14.36 -4.51 2.65
CA LEU A 103 14.52 -3.15 2.15
C LEU A 103 14.24 -2.10 3.23
N GLU A 104 13.51 -2.45 4.28
CA GLU A 104 13.01 -1.57 5.33
C GLU A 104 12.20 -0.36 4.78
N VAL A 105 11.36 -0.61 3.77
CA VAL A 105 10.50 0.41 3.16
C VAL A 105 9.05 -0.07 3.10
N LEU A 106 8.16 0.77 3.59
CA LEU A 106 6.71 0.64 3.56
C LEU A 106 6.12 1.65 2.57
N ALA A 107 5.17 1.17 1.78
CA ALA A 107 4.39 1.93 0.82
C ALA A 107 2.90 1.85 1.17
N HIS A 108 2.22 2.99 1.13
CA HIS A 108 0.77 3.07 1.31
C HIS A 108 0.14 3.85 0.14
N PRO A 109 -0.30 3.17 -0.93
CA PRO A 109 -1.04 3.81 -2.01
C PRO A 109 -2.48 4.11 -1.62
N TYR A 110 -2.82 5.40 -1.61
CA TYR A 110 -4.18 5.90 -1.42
C TYR A 110 -4.99 5.79 -2.71
N ASP A 111 -4.43 6.30 -3.81
CA ASP A 111 -5.08 6.39 -5.12
C ASP A 111 -4.05 6.55 -6.27
N ASP A 112 -4.52 6.88 -7.47
CA ASP A 112 -3.67 7.06 -8.67
C ASP A 112 -2.87 8.37 -8.68
N ARG A 113 -3.23 9.31 -7.79
CA ARG A 113 -2.63 10.63 -7.61
C ARG A 113 -1.47 10.59 -6.62
N GLY A 114 -1.54 9.77 -5.57
CA GLY A 114 -0.56 9.80 -4.49
C GLY A 114 -0.44 8.51 -3.68
N MET A 115 0.64 8.45 -2.92
CA MET A 115 0.97 7.40 -1.98
C MET A 115 1.99 7.93 -0.96
N ASP A 116 2.09 7.26 0.17
CA ASP A 116 3.18 7.47 1.12
C ASP A 116 4.26 6.40 1.00
N LEU A 117 5.50 6.84 1.21
CA LEU A 117 6.67 5.99 1.40
C LEU A 117 7.33 6.35 2.72
N ALA A 118 7.52 5.34 3.57
CA ALA A 118 8.15 5.49 4.88
C ALA A 118 9.10 4.33 5.14
N GLY A 119 10.13 4.54 5.95
CA GLY A 119 11.10 3.49 6.25
C GLY A 119 12.41 4.03 6.82
N SER A 120 13.25 3.11 7.30
CA SER A 120 14.59 3.44 7.81
C SER A 120 15.65 3.49 6.70
N ASN A 121 15.38 2.90 5.53
CA ASN A 121 16.32 2.87 4.40
C ASN A 121 16.36 4.21 3.64
N LYS A 122 17.15 5.13 4.17
CA LYS A 122 17.33 6.48 3.61
C LYS A 122 17.90 6.48 2.19
N VAL A 123 18.70 5.47 1.84
CA VAL A 123 19.30 5.36 0.50
C VAL A 123 18.20 5.15 -0.54
N VAL A 124 17.29 4.20 -0.29
CA VAL A 124 16.15 3.95 -1.20
C VAL A 124 15.21 5.14 -1.22
N LEU A 125 14.84 5.68 -0.07
CA LEU A 125 13.95 6.85 0.00
C LEU A 125 14.54 8.07 -0.75
N SER A 126 15.85 8.32 -0.60
CA SER A 126 16.55 9.40 -1.32
C SER A 126 16.62 9.15 -2.83
N ARG A 127 16.88 7.90 -3.26
CA ARG A 127 16.82 7.50 -4.68
C ARG A 127 15.45 7.81 -5.27
N ILE A 128 14.38 7.36 -4.62
CA ILE A 128 13.01 7.55 -5.09
C ILE A 128 12.61 9.02 -5.08
N TYR A 129 12.96 9.76 -4.01
CA TYR A 129 12.75 11.20 -3.93
C TYR A 129 13.39 11.95 -5.11
N LYS A 130 14.68 11.68 -5.40
CA LYS A 130 15.42 12.32 -6.49
C LYS A 130 14.83 11.94 -7.86
N GLN A 131 14.45 10.68 -8.05
CA GLN A 131 13.89 10.17 -9.31
C GLN A 131 12.52 10.77 -9.64
N PHE A 132 11.63 10.91 -8.65
CA PHE A 132 10.25 11.39 -8.85
C PHE A 132 10.02 12.81 -8.32
N ASN A 133 11.08 13.59 -8.08
CA ASN A 133 11.01 14.93 -7.49
C ASN A 133 10.04 15.86 -8.23
N ASN A 134 10.02 15.78 -9.58
CA ASN A 134 9.15 16.59 -10.44
C ASN A 134 7.66 16.27 -10.31
N TRP A 135 7.28 15.21 -9.58
CA TRP A 135 5.88 14.84 -9.35
C TRP A 135 5.34 15.34 -8.02
N LEU A 136 6.21 15.83 -7.14
CA LEU A 136 5.83 16.33 -5.83
C LEU A 136 5.17 17.71 -5.92
N LEU A 137 4.18 17.94 -5.06
CA LEU A 137 3.55 19.24 -4.90
C LEU A 137 4.47 20.16 -4.09
N ASN A 138 4.40 21.47 -4.35
CA ASN A 138 5.30 22.46 -3.75
C ASN A 138 5.20 22.61 -2.21
N TYR A 139 4.17 22.03 -1.58
CA TYR A 139 3.83 22.28 -0.19
C TYR A 139 4.96 21.90 0.78
N ASP A 140 5.49 20.68 0.65
CA ASP A 140 6.51 20.13 1.55
C ASP A 140 7.91 20.02 0.93
N LEU A 141 8.09 20.49 -0.31
CA LEU A 141 9.37 20.37 -1.03
C LEU A 141 10.55 20.95 -0.26
N SER A 142 10.37 22.10 0.40
CA SER A 142 11.45 22.73 1.19
C SER A 142 11.91 21.85 2.36
N SER A 143 10.96 21.24 3.07
CA SER A 143 11.24 20.33 4.18
C SER A 143 11.89 19.04 3.68
N MET A 144 11.38 18.50 2.57
CA MET A 144 11.94 17.29 1.95
C MET A 144 13.35 17.50 1.42
N ASN A 145 13.62 18.60 0.69
CA ASN A 145 14.97 18.94 0.20
C ASN A 145 15.96 18.98 1.37
N LYS A 146 15.63 19.68 2.47
CA LYS A 146 16.49 19.71 3.66
C LYS A 146 16.77 18.33 4.25
N TRP A 147 15.81 17.43 4.21
CA TRP A 147 16.01 16.09 4.74
C TRP A 147 16.87 15.23 3.79
N PHE A 148 16.56 15.25 2.49
CA PHE A 148 17.17 14.36 1.48
C PHE A 148 18.49 14.86 0.88
N ASP A 149 18.74 16.17 0.85
CA ASP A 149 20.00 16.75 0.33
C ASP A 149 21.18 16.57 1.31
N ASN A 150 20.89 16.21 2.56
CA ASN A 150 21.91 15.89 3.58
C ASN A 150 22.38 14.43 3.53
N PHE A 151 21.99 13.65 2.49
CA PHE A 151 22.36 12.26 2.24
C PHE A 151 22.78 12.03 0.77
#